data_AF-D2HGB1-F1
#
_entry.id   AF-D2HGB1-F1
#
_cell.length_a   1.000
_cell.length_b   1.000
_cell.length_c   1.000
_cell.angle_alpha   90.00
_cell.angle_beta   90.00
_cell.angle_gamma   90.00
#
_symmetry.space_group_name_H-M   'P 1'
#
loop_
_entity.id
_entity.type
_entity.pdbx_description
1 polymer ?
#
loop_
_entity_poly.entity_id
_entity_poly.type
_entity_poly.pdbx_seq_one_letter_code
_entity_poly.pdbx_strand_id
1 'polypeptide(L)'
;AFGLIGFGFSFPAGTTYIFSKGGGQITYKWPPNDRPSTRADRLAIGFSTVQKEAVLVRVDSSSGLGDYLELHIVSTLKIRFSFYFLLLVIFF
;
A
#
# COMPACT_ATOMS: atom_id res chain seq x y z
N ALA A 1 22.56 2.02 34.00
CA ALA A 1 21.47 2.80 33.39
C ALA A 1 21.00 2.08 32.14
N PHE A 2 19.74 1.67 32.15
CA PHE A 2 18.87 1.11 31.11
C PHE A 2 19.48 0.50 29.84
N GLY A 3 19.49 -0.84 29.80
CA GLY A 3 19.54 -1.61 28.57
C GLY A 3 18.15 -1.65 27.91
N LEU A 4 18.09 -1.36 26.62
CA LEU A 4 16.94 -1.66 25.79
C LEU A 4 17.18 -3.01 25.12
N ILE A 5 16.62 -4.06 25.72
CA ILE A 5 16.45 -5.35 25.05
C ILE A 5 15.31 -5.12 24.04
N GLY A 6 15.68 -4.82 22.80
CA GLY A 6 14.74 -4.85 21.70
C GLY A 6 14.39 -6.29 21.38
N PHE A 7 13.28 -6.80 21.93
CA PHE A 7 12.61 -7.97 21.38
C PHE A 7 12.01 -7.58 20.02
N GLY A 8 12.85 -7.52 18.98
CA GLY A 8 12.42 -7.45 17.61
C GLY A 8 12.05 -8.85 17.16
N PHE A 9 10.75 -9.18 17.15
CA PHE A 9 10.27 -10.28 16.31
C PHE A 9 10.52 -9.86 14.85
N SER A 10 11.71 -10.15 14.33
CA SER A 10 12.00 -10.04 12.91
C SER A 10 11.39 -11.25 12.22
N PHE A 11 10.08 -11.19 11.97
CA PHE A 11 9.51 -11.99 10.89
C PHE A 11 10.34 -11.68 9.62
N PRO A 12 10.72 -12.67 8.80
CA PRO A 12 11.35 -12.37 7.53
C PRO A 12 10.42 -11.41 6.78
N ALA A 13 10.88 -10.17 6.59
CA ALA A 13 10.14 -9.20 5.81
C ALA A 13 9.87 -9.81 4.43
N GLY A 14 8.66 -9.67 3.93
CA GLY A 14 8.32 -10.15 2.58
C GLY A 14 9.18 -9.47 1.51
N THR A 15 8.91 -9.79 0.24
CA THR A 15 9.60 -9.17 -0.89
C THR A 15 9.52 -7.64 -0.82
N THR A 16 10.68 -6.98 -0.77
CA THR A 16 10.80 -5.53 -0.60
C THR A 16 11.43 -4.90 -1.83
N TYR A 17 10.87 -3.79 -2.30
CA TYR A 17 11.36 -3.04 -3.45
C TYR A 17 11.79 -1.62 -3.05
N ILE A 18 12.86 -1.12 -3.66
CA ILE A 18 13.37 0.23 -3.44
C ILE A 18 13.15 1.07 -4.70
N PHE A 19 12.30 2.10 -4.58
CA PHE A 19 12.09 3.08 -5.63
C PHE A 19 13.05 4.25 -5.42
N SER A 20 14.06 4.35 -6.28
CA SER A 20 15.10 5.38 -6.21
C SER A 20 14.65 6.71 -6.83
N LYS A 21 15.51 7.73 -6.73
CA LYS A 21 15.31 9.02 -7.40
C LYS A 21 15.14 8.80 -8.91
N GLY A 22 14.04 9.29 -9.48
CA GLY A 22 13.59 8.99 -10.85
C GLY A 22 12.29 8.19 -10.89
N GLY A 23 11.89 7.59 -9.77
CA GLY A 23 10.67 6.80 -9.66
C GLY A 23 10.84 5.41 -10.26
N GLY A 24 9.73 4.68 -10.32
CA GLY A 24 9.65 3.36 -10.91
C GLY A 24 8.22 2.84 -10.82
N GLN A 25 7.90 1.84 -11.62
CA GLN A 25 6.56 1.25 -11.64
C GLN A 25 6.68 -0.27 -11.76
N ILE A 26 6.00 -0.97 -10.86
CA ILE A 26 5.77 -2.40 -10.97
C ILE A 26 4.33 -2.56 -11.42
N THR A 27 4.12 -3.25 -12.53
CA THR A 27 2.78 -3.46 -13.08
C THR A 27 2.47 -4.94 -13.10
N TYR A 28 1.37 -5.31 -12.47
CA TYR A 28 0.77 -6.62 -12.63
C TYR A 28 -0.48 -6.48 -13.50
N LYS A 29 -0.59 -7.31 -14.54
CA LYS A 29 -1.74 -7.33 -15.44
C LYS A 29 -2.38 -8.71 -15.42
N TRP A 30 -3.64 -8.77 -15.00
CA TRP A 30 -4.43 -9.98 -15.11
C TRP A 30 -4.56 -10.42 -16.58
N PRO A 31 -4.48 -11.73 -16.86
CA PRO A 31 -4.90 -12.28 -18.14
C PRO A 31 -6.33 -11.81 -18.51
N PRO A 32 -6.66 -11.67 -19.81
CA PRO A 32 -7.96 -11.14 -20.23
C PRO A 32 -9.18 -11.87 -19.63
N ASN A 33 -9.07 -13.18 -19.41
CA ASN A 33 -10.17 -14.03 -18.95
C ASN A 33 -10.20 -14.25 -17.42
N ASP A 34 -9.15 -13.85 -16.70
CA ASP A 34 -9.00 -14.11 -15.26
C ASP A 34 -9.17 -12.84 -14.42
N ARG A 35 -9.83 -11.82 -14.97
CA ARG A 35 -10.05 -10.56 -14.27
C ARG A 35 -11.03 -10.79 -13.11
N PRO A 36 -10.60 -10.65 -11.85
CA PRO A 36 -11.48 -10.89 -10.73
C PRO A 36 -12.50 -9.75 -10.59
N SER A 37 -13.75 -10.12 -10.32
CA SER A 37 -14.79 -9.19 -9.84
C SER A 37 -15.08 -9.54 -8.39
N THR A 38 -14.55 -8.75 -7.46
CA THR A 38 -14.64 -8.96 -6.02
C THR A 38 -15.71 -8.06 -5.41
N ARG A 39 -16.39 -8.56 -4.38
CA ARG A 39 -17.30 -7.75 -3.55
C ARG A 39 -16.59 -7.07 -2.37
N ALA A 40 -15.46 -7.65 -1.95
CA ALA A 40 -14.64 -7.13 -0.87
C ALA A 40 -13.16 -7.35 -1.19
N ASP A 41 -12.37 -6.27 -1.07
CA ASP A 41 -10.94 -6.26 -1.32
C ASP A 41 -10.16 -6.01 -0.03
N ARG A 42 -9.01 -6.68 0.13
CA ARG A 42 -8.08 -6.45 1.24
C ARG A 42 -6.70 -6.15 0.67
N LEU A 43 -6.18 -4.97 0.95
CA LEU A 43 -4.85 -4.53 0.55
C LEU A 43 -4.03 -4.16 1.79
N ALA A 44 -2.84 -4.74 1.94
CA ALA A 44 -1.90 -4.39 2.99
C ALA A 44 -0.50 -4.19 2.38
N ILE A 45 0.14 -3.07 2.73
CA ILE A 45 1.49 -2.73 2.27
C ILE A 45 2.25 -2.01 3.39
N GLY A 46 3.52 -2.38 3.57
CA GLY A 46 4.46 -1.60 4.37
C GLY A 46 5.26 -0.68 3.46
N PHE A 47 5.34 0.61 3.80
CA PHE A 47 6.13 1.59 3.06
C PHE A 47 6.89 2.52 4.01
N SER A 48 7.98 3.10 3.50
CA SER A 48 8.76 4.14 4.18
C SER A 48 9.14 5.20 3.14
N THR A 49 8.77 6.46 3.40
CA THR A 49 9.06 7.57 2.48
C THR A 49 9.09 8.90 3.22
N VAL A 50 9.83 9.86 2.67
CA VAL A 50 9.83 11.27 3.09
C VAL A 50 9.05 12.16 2.12
N GLN A 51 8.50 11.58 1.04
CA GLN A 51 7.72 12.30 0.06
C GLN A 51 6.37 12.72 0.67
N LYS A 52 5.98 13.96 0.36
CA LYS A 52 4.74 14.56 0.84
C LYS A 52 3.52 14.13 0.02
N GLU A 53 3.74 13.86 -1.26
CA GLU A 53 2.75 13.46 -2.24
C GLU A 53 3.33 12.27 -3.01
N ALA A 54 2.63 11.14 -3.02
CA ALA A 54 3.06 9.95 -3.77
C ALA A 54 1.91 8.96 -3.96
N VAL A 55 1.81 8.35 -5.14
CA VAL A 55 0.94 7.19 -5.37
C VAL A 55 1.74 5.92 -5.06
N LEU A 56 1.22 5.07 -4.17
CA LEU A 56 1.89 3.84 -3.72
C LEU A 56 1.37 2.63 -4.49
N VAL A 57 0.04 2.51 -4.62
CA VAL A 57 -0.63 1.39 -5.30
C VAL A 57 -1.83 1.93 -6.05
N ARG A 58 -2.04 1.41 -7.27
CA ARG A 58 -3.22 1.69 -8.07
C ARG A 58 -3.72 0.39 -8.70
N VAL A 59 -5.02 0.18 -8.61
CA VAL A 59 -5.75 -0.94 -9.23
C VAL A 59 -6.78 -0.32 -10.16
N ASP A 60 -6.58 -0.49 -11.46
CA ASP A 60 -7.50 -0.02 -12.49
C ASP A 60 -8.40 -1.18 -12.95
N SER A 61 -9.68 -0.87 -13.18
CA SER A 61 -10.62 -1.78 -13.85
C SER A 61 -10.32 -1.90 -15.35
N SER A 62 -11.10 -2.75 -16.01
CA SER A 62 -11.01 -2.90 -17.47
C SER A 62 -11.30 -1.58 -18.19
N SER A 63 -10.67 -1.39 -19.35
CA SER A 63 -10.94 -0.25 -20.23
C SER A 63 -12.44 -0.07 -20.48
N GLY A 64 -12.99 1.09 -20.13
CA GLY A 64 -14.40 1.43 -20.34
C GLY A 64 -15.28 1.37 -19.08
N LEU A 65 -14.79 0.84 -17.95
CA LEU A 65 -15.56 0.79 -16.70
C LEU A 65 -15.31 2.01 -15.80
N GLY A 66 -14.10 2.56 -15.81
CA GLY A 66 -13.76 3.79 -15.08
C GLY A 66 -13.54 3.62 -13.57
N ASP A 67 -13.87 2.45 -13.02
CA ASP A 67 -13.62 2.13 -11.61
C ASP A 67 -12.12 1.95 -11.34
N TYR A 68 -11.64 2.49 -10.23
CA TYR A 68 -10.27 2.31 -9.77
C TYR A 68 -10.18 2.40 -8.25
N LEU A 69 -9.13 1.79 -7.70
CA LEU A 69 -8.71 1.95 -6.32
C LEU A 69 -7.29 2.50 -6.30
N GLU A 70 -7.05 3.56 -5.53
CA GLU A 70 -5.73 4.17 -5.41
C GLU A 70 -5.38 4.40 -3.94
N LEU A 71 -4.17 4.00 -3.57
CA LEU A 71 -3.54 4.32 -2.30
C LEU A 71 -2.46 5.38 -2.57
N HIS A 72 -2.68 6.59 -2.08
CA HIS A 72 -1.71 7.68 -2.18
C HIS A 72 -1.50 8.39 -0.83
N ILE A 73 -0.38 9.11 -0.75
CA ILE A 73 -0.03 10.01 0.33
C ILE A 73 -0.43 11.42 -0.11
N VAL A 74 -1.21 12.12 0.71
CA VAL A 74 -1.56 13.54 0.56
C VAL A 74 -1.15 14.29 1.83
N SER A 75 -0.37 15.35 1.66
CA SER A 75 0.20 16.17 2.73
C SER A 75 -0.70 17.35 3.11
N THR A 76 -1.91 17.07 3.57
CA THR A 76 -2.71 18.11 4.25
C THR A 76 -2.41 18.06 5.74
N LEU A 77 -1.73 19.10 6.23
CA LEU A 77 -1.39 19.41 7.63
C LEU A 77 -2.00 18.49 8.72
N LYS A 78 -1.10 17.76 9.41
CA LYS A 78 -1.21 17.11 10.74
C LYS A 78 -1.98 15.77 10.82
N ILE A 79 -1.23 14.68 10.78
CA ILE A 79 -1.64 13.42 11.41
C ILE A 79 -0.45 12.86 12.21
N ARG A 80 -0.60 12.81 13.55
CA ARG A 80 0.27 11.99 14.41
C ARG A 80 -0.10 10.54 14.14
N PHE A 81 0.81 9.77 13.56
CA PHE A 81 0.65 8.32 13.42
C PHE A 81 0.57 7.69 14.81
N SER A 82 -0.63 7.26 15.23
CA SER A 82 -0.79 6.26 16.28
C SER A 82 -1.08 4.93 15.58
N PHE A 83 -0.17 3.98 15.75
CA PHE A 83 -0.22 2.66 15.13
C PHE A 83 -1.44 1.86 15.61
N TYR A 84 -2.55 1.96 14.88
CA TYR A 84 -3.64 0.98 14.90
C TYR A 84 -4.15 0.76 13.47
N PHE A 85 -3.29 0.24 12.59
CA PHE A 85 -3.66 -0.10 11.21
C PHE A 85 -4.37 -1.47 11.19
N LEU A 86 -5.61 -1.50 11.70
CA LEU A 86 -6.61 -2.50 11.32
C LEU A 86 -7.66 -1.76 10.49
N LEU A 87 -7.32 -1.41 9.24
CA LEU A 87 -8.29 -0.87 8.30
C LEU A 87 -9.10 -2.03 7.70
N LEU A 88 -10.12 -2.43 8.43
CA LEU A 88 -11.20 -3.29 7.98
C LEU A 88 -12.05 -2.46 6.99
N VAL A 89 -11.65 -2.42 5.72
CA VAL A 89 -12.48 -1.87 4.65
C VAL A 89 -13.55 -2.91 4.33
N ILE A 90 -14.68 -2.84 5.03
CA ILE A 90 -15.92 -3.49 4.61
C ILE A 90 -16.57 -2.55 3.60
N PHE A 91 -16.62 -2.96 2.34
CA PHE A 91 -17.71 -2.58 1.44
C PHE A 91 -18.68 -3.77 1.40
N PHE A 92 -19.99 -3.47 1.49
CA PHE A 92 -21.08 -4.46 1.45
C PHE A 92 -21.13 -5.19 0.11
#